data_AF-A0A6N3F260-F1
#
_entry.id   AF-A0A6N3F260-F1
#
_cell.length_a   1.000
_cell.length_b   1.000
_cell.length_c   1.000
_cell.angle_alpha   90.00
_cell.angle_beta   90.00
_cell.angle_gamma   90.00
#
_symmetry.space_group_name_H-M   'P 1'
#
loop_
_entity.id
_entity.type
_entity.pdbx_description
1 polymer ?
#
loop_
_entity_poly.entity_id
_entity_poly.type
_entity_poly.pdbx_seq_one_letter_code
_entity_poly.pdbx_strand_id
1 'polypeptide(L)'
;MKYDLTTQDSTIKRNNAINDKDFEKLVMDLQPLIIRRIKTFGFNHYDLEDLYQEILIRMYRSVQTFDFSGEQPFTNYVQCLITSVKYDYLRKYLATNKRIDNLINEYRVTYPCAIKRYHVENNYLNKLAIKELIRQFKYLSAFEKDVMYLMCEQYKPREIAQLMHVKEKVIYNAIQRCKNKIKRYFKMI
;
A
#
# COMPACT_ATOMS: atom_id res chain seq x y z
N MET A 1 -20.64 33.03 -30.73
CA MET A 1 -21.61 33.85 -29.97
C MET A 1 -20.80 34.79 -29.11
N LYS A 2 -20.72 36.07 -29.51
CA LYS A 2 -20.00 37.12 -28.78
C LYS A 2 -20.82 37.47 -27.55
N TYR A 3 -20.18 37.50 -26.38
CA TYR A 3 -20.81 37.99 -25.15
C TYR A 3 -20.55 39.49 -25.06
N ASP A 4 -21.57 40.29 -25.36
CA ASP A 4 -21.57 41.73 -25.14
C ASP A 4 -21.95 42.01 -23.68
N LEU A 5 -20.94 42.38 -22.89
CA LEU A 5 -21.08 42.87 -21.51
C LEU A 5 -21.35 44.38 -21.44
N THR A 6 -21.62 45.03 -22.57
CA THR A 6 -21.67 46.49 -22.70
C THR A 6 -22.88 47.18 -22.05
N THR A 7 -23.85 46.45 -21.50
CA THR A 7 -25.07 47.06 -20.92
C THR A 7 -25.05 47.17 -19.39
N GLN A 8 -24.02 46.68 -18.69
CA GLN A 8 -23.88 46.88 -17.23
C GLN A 8 -22.69 47.79 -16.83
N ASP A 9 -22.10 48.48 -17.80
CA ASP A 9 -20.84 49.23 -17.68
C ASP A 9 -20.89 50.53 -16.84
N SER A 10 -21.99 50.80 -16.12
CA SER A 10 -22.11 52.01 -15.29
C SER A 10 -21.98 51.80 -13.78
N THR A 11 -21.94 50.55 -13.27
CA THR A 11 -21.99 50.33 -11.80
C THR A 11 -20.77 49.61 -11.23
N ILE A 12 -19.90 49.03 -12.06
CA ILE A 12 -18.69 48.33 -11.59
C ILE A 12 -17.45 49.23 -11.78
N LYS A 13 -17.51 50.45 -11.23
CA LYS A 13 -16.31 51.23 -10.97
C LYS A 13 -16.44 51.89 -9.59
N ARG A 14 -15.49 51.55 -8.72
CA ARG A 14 -15.25 52.00 -7.34
C ARG A 14 -15.89 51.16 -6.23
N ASN A 15 -15.41 49.93 -6.08
CA ASN A 15 -14.99 49.28 -4.83
C ASN A 15 -14.70 47.81 -5.13
N ASN A 16 -13.48 47.35 -4.89
CA ASN A 16 -12.97 46.02 -5.29
C ASN A 16 -13.54 44.85 -4.46
N ALA A 17 -14.85 44.83 -4.23
CA ALA A 17 -15.55 43.71 -3.64
C ALA A 17 -16.79 43.46 -4.50
N ILE A 18 -16.75 42.39 -5.32
CA ILE A 18 -17.97 41.90 -5.92
C ILE A 18 -18.91 41.49 -4.78
N ASN A 19 -20.17 41.91 -4.86
CA ASN A 19 -21.17 41.54 -3.85
C ASN A 19 -21.46 40.04 -3.96
N ASP A 20 -21.74 39.38 -2.85
CA ASP A 20 -21.98 37.92 -2.82
C ASP A 20 -23.12 37.51 -3.78
N LYS A 21 -24.12 38.38 -3.96
CA LYS A 21 -25.21 38.19 -4.93
C LYS A 21 -24.76 38.19 -6.40
N ASP A 22 -23.80 39.06 -6.74
CA ASP A 22 -23.28 39.14 -8.10
C ASP A 22 -22.37 37.94 -8.39
N PHE A 23 -21.62 37.48 -7.39
CA PHE A 23 -20.86 36.24 -7.48
C PHE A 23 -21.76 35.02 -7.63
N GLU A 24 -22.84 34.93 -6.85
CA GLU A 24 -23.80 33.83 -6.94
C GLU A 24 -24.39 33.73 -8.36
N LYS A 25 -24.77 34.86 -8.96
CA LYS A 25 -25.25 34.91 -10.33
C LYS A 25 -24.19 34.43 -11.34
N LEU A 26 -22.95 34.90 -11.20
CA LEU A 26 -21.83 34.47 -12.03
C LEU A 26 -21.57 32.96 -11.91
N VAL A 27 -21.67 32.41 -10.70
CA VAL A 27 -21.53 30.97 -10.45
C VAL A 27 -22.66 30.20 -11.14
N MET A 28 -23.92 30.64 -11.02
CA MET A 28 -25.05 29.98 -11.69
C MET A 28 -24.86 29.92 -13.21
N ASP A 29 -24.36 31.00 -13.82
CA ASP A 29 -24.11 31.06 -15.26
C ASP A 29 -22.97 30.11 -15.71
N LEU A 30 -21.93 29.97 -14.89
CA LEU A 30 -20.74 29.16 -15.20
C LEU A 30 -20.83 27.71 -14.71
N GLN A 31 -21.75 27.40 -13.78
CA GLN A 31 -21.90 26.09 -13.17
C GLN A 31 -22.06 24.95 -14.20
N PRO A 32 -22.87 25.07 -15.27
CA PRO A 32 -22.98 24.01 -16.28
C PRO A 32 -21.63 23.71 -16.97
N LEU A 33 -20.83 24.74 -17.24
CA LEU A 33 -19.50 24.62 -17.86
C LEU A 33 -18.54 23.90 -16.90
N ILE A 34 -18.51 24.33 -15.64
CA ILE A 34 -17.64 23.78 -14.59
C ILE A 34 -17.97 22.30 -14.38
N ILE A 35 -19.24 21.96 -14.14
CA ILE A 35 -19.69 20.59 -13.91
C ILE A 35 -19.38 19.71 -15.11
N ARG A 36 -19.67 20.17 -16.33
CA ARG A 36 -19.38 19.40 -17.56
C ARG A 36 -17.90 19.06 -17.65
N ARG A 37 -17.00 19.99 -17.36
CA ARG A 37 -15.55 19.71 -17.39
C ARG A 37 -15.12 18.78 -16.26
N ILE A 38 -15.53 19.04 -15.02
CA ILE A 38 -15.09 18.23 -13.87
C ILE A 38 -15.53 16.76 -14.04
N LYS A 39 -16.76 16.53 -14.53
CA LYS A 39 -17.25 15.17 -14.81
C LYS A 39 -16.41 14.40 -15.83
N THR A 40 -15.71 15.07 -16.75
CA THR A 40 -14.80 14.38 -17.70
C THR A 40 -13.54 13.83 -17.06
N PHE A 41 -13.25 14.16 -15.80
CA PHE A 41 -12.02 13.75 -15.14
C PHE A 41 -12.05 12.29 -14.67
N GLY A 42 -13.23 11.67 -14.57
CA GLY A 42 -13.38 10.26 -14.19
C GLY A 42 -13.15 9.98 -12.70
N PHE A 43 -13.29 10.99 -11.83
CA PHE A 43 -13.16 10.83 -10.37
C PHE A 43 -14.46 10.38 -9.70
N ASN A 44 -14.38 9.93 -8.45
CA ASN A 44 -15.56 9.54 -7.68
C ASN A 44 -16.40 10.78 -7.32
N HIS A 45 -17.65 10.56 -6.90
CA HIS A 45 -18.59 11.66 -6.62
C HIS A 45 -18.06 12.67 -5.58
N TYR A 46 -17.48 12.19 -4.49
CA TYR A 46 -16.97 13.04 -3.40
C TYR A 46 -15.79 13.91 -3.84
N ASP A 47 -14.84 13.34 -4.59
CA ASP A 47 -13.72 14.07 -5.18
C ASP A 47 -14.21 15.16 -6.14
N LEU A 48 -15.27 14.90 -6.92
CA LEU A 48 -15.84 15.89 -7.82
C LEU A 48 -16.49 17.05 -7.05
N GLU A 49 -17.13 16.79 -5.91
CA GLU A 49 -17.69 17.84 -5.04
C GLU A 49 -16.57 18.70 -4.43
N ASP A 50 -15.50 18.09 -3.93
CA ASP A 50 -14.34 18.80 -3.38
C ASP A 50 -13.66 19.67 -4.44
N LEU A 51 -13.47 19.14 -5.65
CA LEU A 51 -12.92 19.90 -6.79
C LEU A 51 -13.81 21.07 -7.17
N TYR A 52 -15.12 20.85 -7.19
CA TYR A 52 -16.08 21.91 -7.48
C TYR A 52 -15.97 23.04 -6.46
N GLN A 53 -15.96 22.72 -5.17
CA GLN A 53 -15.79 23.71 -4.10
C GLN A 53 -14.45 24.45 -4.20
N GLU A 54 -13.35 23.75 -4.47
CA GLU A 54 -12.05 24.39 -4.62
C GLU A 54 -12.02 25.34 -5.83
N ILE A 55 -12.68 24.99 -6.93
CA ILE A 55 -12.87 25.88 -8.08
C ILE A 55 -13.67 27.12 -7.67
N LEU A 56 -14.79 26.99 -6.96
CA LEU A 56 -15.59 28.13 -6.51
C LEU A 56 -14.79 29.08 -5.61
N ILE A 57 -14.03 28.55 -4.65
CA ILE A 57 -13.20 29.37 -3.74
C ILE A 57 -12.14 30.14 -4.54
N ARG A 58 -11.45 29.48 -5.47
CA ARG A 58 -10.43 30.13 -6.30
C ARG A 58 -11.06 31.13 -7.28
N MET A 59 -12.26 30.85 -7.79
CA MET A 59 -13.04 31.78 -8.60
C MET A 59 -13.37 33.03 -7.81
N TYR A 60 -13.94 32.90 -6.60
CA TYR A 60 -14.26 34.03 -5.73
C TYR A 60 -13.07 34.96 -5.50
N ARG A 61 -11.90 34.38 -5.20
CA ARG A 61 -10.65 35.15 -5.03
C ARG A 61 -10.19 35.82 -6.32
N SER A 62 -10.29 35.12 -7.45
CA SER A 62 -9.86 35.66 -8.75
C SER A 62 -10.75 36.79 -9.25
N VAL A 63 -12.05 36.73 -8.97
CA VAL A 63 -13.01 37.76 -9.39
C VAL A 63 -12.70 39.11 -8.73
N GLN A 64 -12.11 39.12 -7.54
CA GLN A 64 -11.70 40.35 -6.84
C GLN A 64 -10.47 41.03 -7.46
N THR A 65 -9.65 40.28 -8.20
CA THR A 65 -8.37 40.77 -8.76
C THR A 65 -8.32 40.76 -10.28
N PHE A 66 -9.30 40.15 -10.94
CA PHE A 66 -9.35 40.02 -12.38
C PHE A 66 -9.69 41.36 -13.03
N ASP A 67 -8.92 41.72 -14.06
CA ASP A 67 -9.19 42.91 -14.85
C ASP A 67 -10.24 42.62 -15.92
N PHE A 68 -11.48 42.99 -15.64
CA PHE A 68 -12.60 42.84 -16.57
C PHE A 68 -12.56 43.82 -17.75
N SER A 69 -11.66 44.82 -17.75
CA SER A 69 -11.49 45.75 -18.87
C SER A 69 -10.55 45.23 -19.96
N GLY A 70 -9.89 44.09 -19.72
CA GLY A 70 -8.99 43.46 -20.68
C GLY A 70 -9.70 42.75 -21.84
N GLU A 71 -8.93 42.37 -22.86
CA GLU A 71 -9.46 41.69 -24.07
C GLU A 71 -9.91 40.24 -23.83
N GLN A 72 -9.48 39.61 -22.73
CA GLN A 72 -9.78 38.20 -22.46
C GLN A 72 -11.03 38.04 -21.60
N PRO A 73 -11.99 37.20 -22.03
CA PRO A 73 -13.17 36.92 -21.24
C PRO A 73 -12.81 36.11 -19.99
N PHE A 74 -13.47 36.40 -18.87
CA PHE A 74 -13.28 35.69 -17.61
C PHE A 74 -13.49 34.16 -17.74
N THR A 75 -14.31 33.72 -18.70
CA THR A 75 -14.53 32.30 -19.01
C THR A 75 -13.23 31.58 -19.39
N ASN A 76 -12.30 32.23 -20.10
CA ASN A 76 -11.00 31.64 -20.44
C ASN A 76 -10.14 31.45 -19.18
N TYR A 77 -10.18 32.42 -18.27
CA TYR A 77 -9.50 32.30 -16.98
C TYR A 77 -10.06 31.12 -16.18
N VAL A 78 -11.39 31.00 -16.09
CA VAL A 78 -12.05 29.88 -15.40
C VAL A 78 -11.68 28.54 -16.04
N GLN A 79 -11.53 28.47 -17.36
CA GLN A 79 -11.05 27.27 -18.03
C GLN A 79 -9.62 26.89 -17.63
N CYS A 80 -8.70 27.85 -17.57
CA CYS A 80 -7.34 27.62 -17.10
C CYS A 80 -7.34 27.18 -15.62
N LEU A 81 -8.18 27.82 -14.80
CA LEU A 81 -8.34 27.50 -13.39
C LEU A 81 -8.80 26.05 -13.17
N ILE A 82 -9.84 25.61 -13.87
CA ILE A 82 -10.35 24.23 -13.80
C ILE A 82 -9.23 23.22 -14.15
N THR A 83 -8.46 23.50 -15.20
CA THR A 83 -7.33 22.65 -15.60
C THR A 83 -6.22 22.63 -14.55
N SER A 84 -5.91 23.78 -13.94
CA SER A 84 -4.93 23.85 -12.84
C SER A 84 -5.37 23.03 -11.63
N VAL A 85 -6.63 23.16 -11.21
CA VAL A 85 -7.18 22.41 -10.07
C VAL A 85 -7.14 20.91 -10.34
N LYS A 86 -7.46 20.47 -11.58
CA LYS A 86 -7.30 19.07 -11.99
C LYS A 86 -5.86 18.57 -11.79
N TYR A 87 -4.87 19.31 -12.29
CA TYR A 87 -3.47 18.89 -12.16
C TYR A 87 -2.97 18.93 -10.71
N ASP A 88 -3.43 19.88 -9.90
CA ASP A 88 -3.14 19.93 -8.46
C ASP A 88 -3.65 18.66 -7.77
N TYR A 89 -4.89 18.27 -8.07
CA TYR A 89 -5.49 17.05 -7.54
C TYR A 89 -4.73 15.80 -7.98
N LEU A 90 -4.42 15.65 -9.27
CA LEU A 90 -3.65 14.51 -9.78
C LEU A 90 -2.27 14.40 -9.12
N ARG A 91 -1.58 15.54 -8.90
CA ARG A 91 -0.30 15.56 -8.19
C ARG A 91 -0.45 15.09 -6.74
N LYS A 92 -1.48 15.57 -6.03
CA LYS A 92 -1.77 15.12 -4.65
C LYS A 92 -2.10 13.63 -4.61
N TYR A 93 -2.95 13.15 -5.52
CA TYR A 93 -3.35 11.75 -5.62
C TYR A 93 -2.13 10.82 -5.82
N LEU A 94 -1.26 11.14 -6.77
CA LEU A 94 -0.03 10.37 -7.02
C LEU A 94 0.91 10.38 -5.81
N ALA A 95 1.06 11.52 -5.13
CA ALA A 95 1.88 11.62 -3.93
C ALA A 95 1.31 10.79 -2.77
N THR A 96 -0.02 10.78 -2.60
CA THR A 96 -0.70 9.98 -1.57
C THR A 96 -0.57 8.48 -1.86
N ASN A 97 -0.79 8.04 -3.11
CA ASN A 97 -0.62 6.64 -3.48
C ASN A 97 0.82 6.16 -3.22
N LYS A 98 1.82 6.96 -3.60
CA LYS A 98 3.22 6.66 -3.31
C LYS A 98 3.49 6.53 -1.80
N ARG A 99 2.84 7.36 -0.97
CA ARG A 99 2.94 7.27 0.50
C ARG A 99 2.27 5.99 1.03
N ILE A 100 1.11 5.61 0.50
CA ILE A 100 0.42 4.37 0.85
C ILE A 100 1.30 3.16 0.53
N ASP A 101 1.88 3.11 -0.67
CA ASP A 101 2.80 2.03 -1.06
C ASP A 101 4.00 1.94 -0.11
N ASN A 102 4.57 3.08 0.28
CA ASN A 102 5.67 3.12 1.25
C ASN A 102 5.25 2.62 2.64
N LEU A 103 4.08 3.02 3.14
CA LEU A 103 3.55 2.55 4.42
C LEU A 103 3.28 1.04 4.40
N ILE A 104 2.71 0.51 3.31
CA ILE A 104 2.52 -0.93 3.13
C ILE A 104 3.87 -1.65 3.15
N ASN A 105 4.88 -1.13 2.44
CA ASN A 105 6.21 -1.71 2.44
C ASN A 105 6.88 -1.66 3.81
N GLU A 106 6.77 -0.56 4.54
CA GLU A 106 7.26 -0.43 5.91
C GLU A 106 6.58 -1.44 6.84
N TYR A 107 5.26 -1.60 6.73
CA TYR A 107 4.51 -2.60 7.49
C TYR A 107 4.96 -4.03 7.16
N ARG A 108 5.14 -4.36 5.87
CA ARG A 108 5.64 -5.67 5.41
C ARG A 108 7.05 -5.98 5.90
N VAL A 109 7.90 -4.97 6.10
CA VAL A 109 9.27 -5.15 6.62
C VAL A 109 9.26 -5.23 8.16
N THR A 110 8.42 -4.43 8.81
CA THR A 110 8.34 -4.35 10.27
C THR A 110 7.73 -5.61 10.88
N TYR A 111 6.69 -6.19 10.24
CA TYR A 111 5.97 -7.35 10.78
C TYR A 111 6.85 -8.61 10.94
N PRO A 112 7.66 -9.04 9.94
CA PRO A 112 8.63 -10.13 10.12
C PRO A 112 9.72 -9.82 11.16
N CYS A 113 10.13 -8.56 11.29
CA CYS A 113 11.13 -8.15 12.27
C CYS A 113 10.59 -8.18 13.70
N ALA A 114 9.33 -7.79 13.91
CA ALA A 114 8.66 -7.86 15.20
C ALA A 114 8.44 -9.32 15.65
N ILE A 115 8.02 -10.21 14.75
CA ILE A 115 7.88 -11.66 15.04
C ILE A 115 9.20 -12.28 15.47
N LYS A 116 10.33 -11.88 14.85
CA LYS A 116 11.66 -12.36 15.23
C LYS A 116 12.11 -11.90 16.63
N ARG A 117 11.60 -10.76 17.15
CA ARG A 117 11.97 -10.25 18.48
C ARG A 117 11.31 -11.00 19.64
N TYR A 118 10.13 -11.60 19.44
CA TYR A 118 9.44 -12.40 20.47
C TYR A 118 10.04 -13.80 20.68
N HIS A 119 11.12 -14.14 19.99
CA HIS A 119 11.62 -15.50 19.91
C HIS A 119 12.71 -15.84 20.93
N VAL A 120 13.09 -14.99 21.88
CA VAL A 120 14.15 -15.36 22.86
C VAL A 120 13.74 -16.60 23.66
N GLU A 121 12.51 -16.59 24.19
CA GLU A 121 11.95 -17.72 24.93
C GLU A 121 11.76 -18.95 24.04
N ASN A 122 11.12 -18.79 22.86
CA ASN A 122 10.96 -19.89 21.92
C ASN A 122 12.29 -20.44 21.39
N ASN A 123 13.32 -19.61 21.19
CA ASN A 123 14.66 -20.06 20.80
C ASN A 123 15.29 -20.86 21.94
N TYR A 124 15.11 -20.43 23.19
CA TYR A 124 15.58 -21.15 24.36
C TYR A 124 14.86 -22.50 24.53
N LEU A 125 13.52 -22.52 24.39
CA LEU A 125 12.70 -23.73 24.40
C LEU A 125 13.08 -24.68 23.26
N ASN A 126 13.30 -24.16 22.04
CA ASN A 126 13.77 -24.96 20.91
C ASN A 126 15.16 -25.53 21.18
N LYS A 127 16.08 -24.75 21.75
CA LYS A 127 17.42 -25.23 22.13
C LYS A 127 17.36 -26.34 23.18
N LEU A 128 16.47 -26.21 24.17
CA LEU A 128 16.18 -27.26 25.15
C LEU A 128 15.60 -28.52 24.47
N ALA A 129 14.61 -28.37 23.60
CA ALA A 129 13.99 -29.47 22.88
C ALA A 129 14.99 -30.22 21.98
N ILE A 130 15.89 -29.50 21.29
CA ILE A 130 16.96 -30.10 20.48
C ILE A 130 17.94 -30.87 21.36
N LYS A 131 18.37 -30.30 22.49
CA LYS A 131 19.25 -31.01 23.44
C LYS A 131 18.62 -32.30 23.95
N GLU A 132 17.34 -32.24 24.28
CA GLU A 132 16.60 -33.40 24.77
C GLU A 132 16.45 -34.47 23.68
N LEU A 133 16.16 -34.06 22.44
CA LEU A 133 16.11 -34.95 21.28
C LEU A 133 17.45 -35.67 21.07
N ILE A 134 18.57 -34.94 21.10
CA ILE A 134 19.92 -35.51 20.95
C ILE A 134 20.22 -36.50 22.08
N ARG A 135 19.75 -36.24 23.30
CA ARG A 135 19.92 -37.17 24.43
C ARG A 135 19.30 -38.54 24.17
N GLN A 136 18.22 -38.60 23.40
CA GLN A 136 17.56 -39.86 23.04
C GLN A 136 18.36 -40.71 22.05
N PHE A 137 19.36 -40.13 21.37
CA PHE A 137 20.19 -40.88 20.43
C PHE A 137 21.03 -41.96 21.12
N LYS A 138 21.20 -41.90 22.45
CA LYS A 138 21.85 -42.96 23.22
C LYS A 138 21.15 -44.33 23.09
N TYR A 139 19.85 -44.35 22.79
CA TYR A 139 19.07 -45.58 22.60
C TYR A 139 19.11 -46.13 21.16
N LEU A 140 19.75 -45.40 20.24
CA LEU A 140 19.98 -45.85 18.88
C LEU A 140 21.23 -46.75 18.82
N SER A 141 21.20 -47.76 17.95
CA SER A 141 22.41 -48.54 17.63
C SER A 141 23.42 -47.68 16.86
N ALA A 142 24.68 -48.13 16.78
CA ALA A 142 25.71 -47.44 15.98
C ALA A 142 25.24 -47.16 14.55
N PHE A 143 24.74 -48.20 13.87
CA PHE A 143 24.17 -48.09 12.53
C PHE A 143 23.00 -47.09 12.44
N GLU A 144 22.10 -47.08 13.43
CA GLU A 144 20.98 -46.13 13.46
C GLU A 144 21.43 -44.68 13.67
N LYS A 145 22.49 -44.47 14.46
CA LYS A 145 23.11 -43.15 14.66
C LYS A 145 23.72 -42.62 13.36
N ASP A 146 24.45 -43.47 12.64
CA ASP A 146 25.06 -43.10 11.37
C ASP A 146 24.00 -42.71 10.33
N VAL A 147 22.91 -43.48 10.25
CA VAL A 147 21.77 -43.17 9.38
C VAL A 147 21.09 -41.85 9.77
N MET A 148 20.91 -41.58 11.07
CA MET A 148 20.33 -40.30 11.52
C MET A 148 21.25 -39.11 11.26
N TYR A 149 22.57 -39.28 11.47
CA TYR A 149 23.55 -38.23 11.20
C TYR A 149 23.53 -37.82 9.73
N LEU A 150 23.57 -38.80 8.82
CA LEU A 150 23.49 -38.53 7.37
C LEU A 150 22.15 -37.90 6.96
N MET A 151 21.05 -38.24 7.63
CA MET A 151 19.77 -37.55 7.40
C MET A 151 19.81 -36.09 7.87
N CYS A 152 20.47 -35.79 8.99
CA CYS A 152 20.67 -34.42 9.47
C CYS A 152 21.50 -33.58 8.49
N GLU A 153 22.47 -34.21 7.81
CA GLU A 153 23.26 -33.62 6.72
C GLU A 153 22.51 -33.54 5.37
N GLN A 154 21.18 -33.78 5.36
CA GLN A 154 20.29 -33.66 4.21
C GLN A 154 20.48 -34.71 3.09
N TYR A 155 21.16 -35.83 3.37
CA TYR A 155 21.24 -36.92 2.41
C TYR A 155 19.89 -37.65 2.27
N LYS A 156 19.54 -38.03 1.05
CA LYS A 156 18.34 -38.82 0.75
C LYS A 156 18.55 -40.29 1.15
N PRO A 157 17.49 -41.03 1.53
CA PRO A 157 17.61 -42.45 1.90
C PRO A 157 18.33 -43.33 0.87
N ARG A 158 18.22 -43.00 -0.42
CA ARG A 158 18.94 -43.65 -1.53
C ARG A 158 20.44 -43.39 -1.49
N GLU A 159 20.84 -42.16 -1.25
CA GLU A 159 22.25 -41.73 -1.19
C GLU A 159 22.91 -42.35 0.06
N ILE A 160 22.20 -42.39 1.18
CA ILE A 160 22.64 -43.08 2.40
C ILE A 160 22.83 -44.57 2.15
N ALA A 161 21.91 -45.22 1.44
CA ALA A 161 22.00 -46.64 1.11
C ALA A 161 23.24 -46.96 0.26
N GLN A 162 23.55 -46.09 -0.71
CA GLN A 162 24.74 -46.18 -1.54
C GLN A 162 26.02 -45.98 -0.71
N LEU A 163 26.06 -44.95 0.14
CA LEU A 163 27.21 -44.61 0.98
C LEU A 163 27.51 -45.70 2.02
N MET A 164 26.47 -46.30 2.60
CA MET A 164 26.60 -47.35 3.62
C MET A 164 26.65 -48.77 3.04
N HIS A 165 26.64 -48.91 1.70
CA HIS A 165 26.65 -50.19 0.99
C HIS A 165 25.54 -51.17 1.45
N VAL A 166 24.33 -50.66 1.68
CA VAL A 166 23.16 -51.45 2.10
C VAL A 166 21.98 -51.22 1.17
N LYS A 167 20.97 -52.10 1.25
CA LYS A 167 19.73 -51.92 0.49
C LYS A 167 18.94 -50.74 1.03
N GLU A 168 18.31 -49.98 0.15
CA GLU A 168 17.44 -48.82 0.48
C GLU A 168 16.36 -49.18 1.52
N LYS A 169 15.79 -50.38 1.44
CA LYS A 169 14.82 -50.91 2.42
C LYS A 169 15.37 -50.97 3.85
N VAL A 170 16.66 -51.26 4.01
CA VAL A 170 17.33 -51.33 5.32
C VAL A 170 17.43 -49.93 5.94
N ILE A 171 17.70 -48.90 5.12
CA ILE A 171 17.71 -47.50 5.54
C ILE A 171 16.32 -47.04 5.98
N TYR A 172 15.28 -47.29 5.17
CA TYR A 172 13.90 -46.95 5.57
C TYR A 172 13.48 -47.63 6.89
N ASN A 173 13.84 -48.91 7.07
CA ASN A 173 13.58 -49.62 8.32
C ASN A 173 14.37 -49.04 9.49
N ALA A 174 15.62 -48.61 9.28
CA ALA A 174 16.42 -47.95 10.30
C ALA A 174 15.82 -46.59 10.69
N ILE A 175 15.40 -45.78 9.72
CA ILE A 175 14.72 -44.51 9.95
C ILE A 175 13.44 -44.71 10.77
N GLN A 176 12.64 -45.70 10.41
CA GLN A 176 11.41 -46.02 11.14
C GLN A 176 11.69 -46.46 12.58
N ARG A 177 12.70 -47.31 12.78
CA ARG A 177 13.14 -47.71 14.13
C ARG A 177 13.63 -46.52 14.94
N CYS A 178 14.41 -45.61 14.34
CA CYS A 178 14.87 -44.40 15.01
C CYS A 178 13.71 -43.52 15.46
N LYS A 179 12.74 -43.26 14.58
CA LYS A 179 11.53 -42.49 14.91
C LYS A 179 10.76 -43.12 16.06
N ASN A 180 10.57 -44.44 16.04
CA ASN A 180 9.85 -45.16 17.08
C ASN A 180 10.59 -45.13 18.43
N LYS A 181 11.91 -45.33 18.42
CA LYS A 181 12.74 -45.26 19.63
C LYS A 181 12.72 -43.85 20.23
N ILE A 182 13.02 -42.83 19.42
CA ILE A 182 13.00 -41.43 19.85
C ILE A 182 11.62 -41.07 20.40
N LYS A 183 10.53 -41.38 19.68
CA LYS A 183 9.17 -41.09 20.14
C LYS A 183 8.83 -41.76 21.47
N ARG A 184 9.25 -43.02 21.67
CA ARG A 184 8.99 -43.77 22.91
C ARG A 184 9.64 -43.13 24.12
N TYR A 185 10.90 -42.69 24.00
CA TYR A 185 11.64 -42.11 25.11
C TYR A 185 11.42 -40.60 25.27
N PHE A 186 10.95 -39.91 24.23
CA PHE A 186 10.56 -38.50 24.28
C PHE A 186 9.20 -38.29 24.97
N LYS A 187 8.29 -39.28 24.91
CA LYS A 187 6.96 -39.24 25.56
C LYS A 187 6.98 -39.67 27.03
N MET A 188 8.15 -40.06 27.56
CA MET A 188 8.33 -40.52 28.95
C MET A 188 8.82 -39.38 29.87
N ILE A 189 8.78 -38.14 29.37
CA ILE A 189 9.04 -36.86 30.05
C ILE A 189 7.75 -36.04 29.89
#